data_AF-A0A1T4Y3N7-F1
#
_entry.id   AF-A0A1T4Y3N7-F1
#
_cell.length_a   1.000
_cell.length_b   1.000
_cell.length_c   1.000
_cell.angle_alpha   90.00
_cell.angle_beta   90.00
_cell.angle_gamma   90.00
#
_symmetry.space_group_name_H-M   'P 1'
#
loop_
_entity.id
_entity.type
_entity.pdbx_description
1 polymer ?
#
loop_
_entity_poly.entity_id
_entity_poly.type
_entity_poly.pdbx_seq_one_letter_code
_entity_poly.pdbx_strand_id
1 'polypeptide(L)' 'MNQINKSIGCNVTECKYHAQNEPYCSLDRIDVTHHEEPARTKESTDCHSFEPKR' A
#
# COMPACT_ATOMS: atom_id res chain seq x y z
N MET A 1 -5.59 -18.03 -6.69
CA MET A 1 -5.70 -17.51 -5.31
C MET A 1 -4.60 -16.48 -5.17
N ASN A 2 -4.94 -15.20 -5.11
CA ASN A 2 -3.93 -14.16 -4.90
C ASN A 2 -3.36 -14.38 -3.50
N GLN A 3 -2.05 -14.58 -3.39
CA GLN A 3 -1.41 -14.68 -2.08
C GLN A 3 -1.63 -13.36 -1.34
N ILE A 4 -2.08 -13.46 -0.09
CA ILE A 4 -2.27 -12.31 0.80
C ILE A 4 -0.99 -12.17 1.62
N ASN A 5 -0.36 -11.01 1.58
CA ASN A 5 0.76 -10.70 2.45
C ASN A 5 0.25 -10.08 3.76
N LYS A 6 0.12 -10.90 4.79
CA LYS A 6 -0.35 -10.49 6.13
C LYS A 6 0.61 -9.55 6.87
N SER A 7 1.82 -9.33 6.35
CA SER A 7 2.77 -8.36 6.87
C SER A 7 2.57 -6.96 6.29
N ILE A 8 1.75 -6.80 5.25
CA ILE A 8 1.49 -5.50 4.62
C ILE A 8 0.00 -5.17 4.75
N GLY A 9 -0.34 -4.33 5.72
CA GLY A 9 -1.70 -3.81 5.87
C GLY A 9 -2.06 -2.87 4.73
N CYS A 10 -3.26 -3.02 4.17
CA CYS A 10 -3.78 -2.12 3.15
C CYS A 10 -5.28 -1.96 3.37
N ASN A 11 -5.72 -0.74 3.71
CA ASN A 11 -7.14 -0.42 3.86
C ASN A 11 -7.69 0.36 2.64
N VAL A 12 -6.84 0.64 1.65
CA VAL A 12 -7.23 1.39 0.45
C VAL A 12 -7.89 0.40 -0.50
N THR A 13 -9.22 0.37 -0.51
CA THR A 13 -9.99 -0.59 -1.30
C THR A 13 -9.86 -0.33 -2.80
N GLU A 14 -9.46 0.88 -3.21
CA GLU A 14 -9.12 1.24 -4.59
C GLU A 14 -7.74 0.72 -5.02
N CYS A 15 -6.91 0.22 -4.10
CA CYS A 15 -5.62 -0.36 -4.45
C CYS A 15 -5.81 -1.65 -5.26
N LYS A 16 -5.20 -1.71 -6.44
CA LYS A 16 -5.16 -2.88 -7.34
C LYS A 16 -4.66 -4.14 -6.62
N TYR A 17 -3.80 -3.97 -5.62
CA TYR A 17 -3.19 -5.04 -4.85
C TYR A 17 -3.93 -5.37 -3.53
N HIS A 18 -5.00 -4.66 -3.20
CA HIS A 18 -5.79 -4.95 -1.99
C HIS A 18 -6.31 -6.39 -2.00
N ALA A 19 -6.22 -7.09 -0.88
CA ALA A 19 -6.66 -8.47 -0.69
C ALA A 19 -8.20 -8.64 -0.67
N GLN A 20 -8.92 -7.66 -1.22
CA GLN A 20 -10.38 -7.55 -1.31
C GLN A 20 -11.11 -7.75 0.03
N ASN A 21 -11.28 -8.99 0.46
CA ASN A 21 -12.04 -9.39 1.64
C ASN A 21 -11.27 -9.17 2.97
N GLU A 22 -9.97 -8.92 2.90
CA GLU A 22 -9.13 -8.68 4.08
C GLU A 22 -8.35 -7.35 3.93
N PRO A 23 -8.06 -6.64 5.03
CA PRO A 23 -7.36 -5.34 5.03
C PRO A 23 -5.84 -5.49 4.84
N TYR A 24 -5.43 -6.25 3.83
CA TYR A 24 -4.04 -6.56 3.52
C TYR A 24 -3.71 -6.29 2.05
N CYS A 25 -2.43 -6.18 1.75
CA CYS A 25 -1.91 -6.12 0.39
C CYS A 25 -1.54 -7.53 -0.09
N SER A 26 -1.56 -7.75 -1.40
CA SER A 26 -1.06 -8.96 -2.05
C SER A 26 0.39 -8.86 -2.53
N LEU A 27 1.01 -7.68 -2.40
CA LEU A 27 2.42 -7.48 -2.73
C LEU A 27 3.32 -8.15 -1.69
N ASP A 28 4.44 -8.72 -2.12
CA ASP A 28 5.48 -9.24 -1.20
C ASP A 28 6.32 -8.13 -0.57
N ARG A 29 6.43 -6.97 -1.24
CA ARG A 29 7.18 -5.78 -0.83
C ARG A 29 6.44 -4.51 -1.22
N ILE A 30 6.52 -3.48 -0.38
CA ILE A 30 6.14 -2.10 -0.75
C ILE A 30 7.34 -1.17 -0.65
N ASP A 31 7.30 -0.11 -1.43
CA ASP A 31 8.22 1.02 -1.36
C ASP A 31 7.47 2.21 -0.78
N VAL A 32 8.00 2.79 0.30
CA VAL A 32 7.46 4.01 0.94
C VAL A 32 8.34 5.18 0.53
N THR A 33 7.75 6.22 -0.02
CA THR A 33 8.44 7.43 -0.48
C THR A 33 7.89 8.66 0.24
N HIS A 34 8.55 9.80 0.09
CA HIS A 34 8.04 11.09 0.55
C HIS A 34 7.73 11.97 -0.64
N HIS A 35 6.71 12.83 -0.53
CA HIS A 35 6.42 13.86 -1.52
C HIS A 35 6.97 15.24 -1.13
N GLU A 36 7.44 15.39 0.11
CA GLU A 36 8.04 16.60 0.67
C GLU A 36 9.32 16.23 1.44
N GLU A 37 10.40 17.00 1.27
CA GLU A 37 11.70 16.75 1.91
C GLU A 37 12.03 17.83 2.95
N PRO A 38 12.45 17.46 4.18
CA PRO A 38 12.53 16.10 4.73
C PRO A 38 11.15 15.58 5.18
N ALA A 39 10.94 14.26 5.12
CA ALA A 39 9.77 13.62 5.68
C ALA A 39 9.74 13.77 7.21
N ARG A 40 8.75 14.51 7.73
CA ARG A 40 8.60 14.77 9.17
C ARG A 40 7.30 14.25 9.75
N THR A 41 6.33 13.95 8.89
CA THR A 41 4.98 13.54 9.26
C THR A 41 4.59 12.29 8.47
N LYS A 42 3.62 11.51 8.96
CA LYS A 42 3.14 10.33 8.23
C LYS A 42 2.48 10.74 6.92
N GLU A 43 1.83 11.89 6.94
CA GLU A 43 1.14 12.51 5.83
C GLU A 43 2.11 12.95 4.72
N SER A 44 3.39 13.19 5.06
CA SER A 44 4.46 13.46 4.07
C SER A 44 5.02 12.19 3.40
N THR A 45 4.51 11.00 3.77
CA THR A 45 4.95 9.70 3.23
C THR A 45 3.81 8.97 2.52
N ASP A 46 4.11 8.44 1.36
CA ASP A 46 3.16 7.72 0.50
C ASP A 46 3.63 6.29 0.23
N CYS A 47 2.67 5.38 0.04
CA CYS A 47 2.96 4.06 -0.53
C CYS A 47 3.20 4.21 -2.03
N HIS A 48 4.45 4.21 -2.46
CA HIS A 48 4.84 4.37 -3.86
C HIS A 48 4.41 3.18 -4.73
N SER A 49 4.26 1.99 -4.13
CA SER A 49 3.77 0.79 -4.80
C SER A 49 2.25 0.80 -5.03
N PHE A 50 1.54 1.86 -4.63
CA PHE A 50 0.11 1.98 -4.88
C PHE A 50 -0.17 2.12 -6.38
N GLU A 51 -1.04 1.24 -6.89
CA GLU A 51 -1.69 1.39 -8.18
C GLU A 51 -3.21 1.36 -7.98
N PRO A 52 -3.98 2.28 -8.60
CA PRO A 52 -5.43 2.22 -8.52
C PRO A 52 -5.98 1.05 -9.35
N LYS A 53 -7.11 0.49 -8.92
CA LYS A 53 -7.93 -0.42 -9.73
C LYS A 53 -8.37 0.30 -11.01
N ARG A 54 -8.34 -0.41 -12.14
CA ARG A 54 -8.92 0.05 -13.41
C ARG A 54 -10.39 -0.35 -13.50
#